data_AF-A0A3Q9BLR0-F1
#
_entry.id   AF-A0A3Q9BLR0-F1
#
_cell.length_a   1.000
_cell.length_b   1.000
_cell.length_c   1.000
_cell.angle_alpha   90.00
_cell.angle_beta   90.00
_cell.angle_gamma   90.00
#
_symmetry.space_group_name_H-M   'P 1'
#
loop_
_entity.id
_entity.type
_entity.pdbx_description
1 polymer ?
#
loop_
_entity_poly.entity_id
_entity_poly.type
_entity_poly.pdbx_seq_one_letter_code
_entity_poly.pdbx_strand_id
1 'polypeptide(L)' 'MKFIVCLIWGFILGHVAFYIGSALEGNSYDFISASIMGIVVAFIVFILTSMFPKKADAKV' A
#
# COMPACT_ATOMS: atom_id res chain seq x y z
N MET A 1 -13.42 10.10 3.43
CA MET A 1 -12.16 10.31 4.19
C MET A 1 -11.34 9.03 4.35
N LYS A 2 -11.94 7.88 4.71
CA LYS A 2 -11.21 6.60 4.94
C LYS A 2 -10.41 6.07 3.74
N PHE A 3 -10.94 6.15 2.51
CA PHE A 3 -10.28 5.59 1.32
C PHE A 3 -9.03 6.37 0.88
N ILE A 4 -9.08 7.72 0.89
CA ILE A 4 -7.92 8.56 0.57
C ILE A 4 -6.79 8.32 1.58
N VAL A 5 -7.12 8.27 2.88
CA VAL A 5 -6.15 7.99 3.94
C VAL A 5 -5.54 6.59 3.78
N CYS A 6 -6.34 5.60 3.37
CA CYS A 6 -5.85 4.24 3.12
C CYS A 6 -4.90 4.16 1.93
N LEU A 7 -5.14 4.93 0.86
CA LEU A 7 -4.22 5.05 -0.27
C LEU A 7 -2.89 5.71 0.14
N ILE A 8 -2.94 6.80 0.91
CA ILE A 8 -1.74 7.47 1.41
C ILE A 8 -0.92 6.52 2.31
N TRP A 9 -1.57 5.84 3.24
CA TRP A 9 -0.90 4.87 4.11
C TRP A 9 -0.37 3.65 3.35
N GLY A 10 -1.12 3.14 2.37
CA GLY A 10 -0.67 2.04 1.51
C GLY A 10 0.57 2.40 0.71
N PHE A 11 0.64 3.63 0.20
CA PHE A 11 1.81 4.13 -0.53
C PHE A 11 3.03 4.27 0.37
N ILE A 12 2.88 4.86 1.56
CA ILE A 12 3.97 5.02 2.54
C ILE A 12 4.49 3.64 2.98
N LEU A 13 3.60 2.72 3.33
CA LEU A 13 3.97 1.37 3.74
C LEU A 13 4.65 0.58 2.61
N GLY A 14 4.22 0.79 1.36
CA GLY A 14 4.89 0.20 0.18
C GLY A 14 6.33 0.69 0.02
N HIS A 15 6.59 1.99 0.20
CA HIS A 15 7.95 2.55 0.17
C HIS A 15 8.82 2.01 1.30
N VAL A 16 8.26 1.88 2.52
CA VAL A 16 8.99 1.31 3.68
C VAL A 16 9.33 -0.16 3.44
N ALA A 17 8.39 -0.95 2.93
CA ALA A 17 8.62 -2.35 2.61
C ALA A 17 9.70 -2.52 1.52
N PHE A 18 9.66 -1.68 0.49
CA PHE A 18 10.69 -1.69 -0.57
C PHE A 18 12.06 -1.29 -0.02
N TYR A 19 12.13 -0.27 0.83
CA TYR A 19 13.38 0.13 1.49
C TYR A 19 13.98 -1.03 2.30
N ILE A 20 13.17 -1.70 3.13
CA ILE A 20 13.62 -2.85 3.91
C ILE A 20 14.06 -4.00 2.99
N GLY A 21 13.30 -4.30 1.93
CA GLY A 21 13.67 -5.32 0.94
C GLY A 21 15.01 -5.03 0.27
N SER A 22 15.19 -3.80 -0.22
CA SER A 22 16.44 -3.37 -0.86
C SER A 22 17.64 -3.43 0.10
N ALA A 23 17.44 -3.06 1.37
CA ALA A 23 18.48 -3.16 2.40
C ALA A 23 18.85 -4.62 2.70
N LEU A 24 17.89 -5.54 2.62
CA LEU A 24 18.11 -6.98 2.80
C LEU A 24 18.89 -7.60 1.63
N GLU A 25 18.63 -7.13 0.41
CA GLU A 25 19.35 -7.52 -0.80
C GLU A 25 20.72 -6.84 -0.93
N GLY A 26 21.07 -5.94 -0.01
CA GLY A 26 22.30 -5.14 -0.07
C GLY A 26 22.34 -4.15 -1.23
N ASN A 27 21.19 -3.87 -1.85
CA ASN A 27 21.07 -2.94 -2.98
C ASN A 27 20.84 -1.50 -2.49
N SER A 28 21.23 -0.53 -3.30
CA SER A 28 20.94 0.88 -3.01
C SER A 28 19.46 1.17 -3.20
N TYR A 29 18.90 2.02 -2.34
CA TYR A 29 17.53 2.47 -2.47
C TYR A 29 17.36 3.35 -3.71
N ASP A 30 16.48 2.91 -4.62
CA ASP A 30 16.04 3.70 -5.76
C ASP A 30 14.58 4.11 -5.60
N PHE A 31 14.33 5.42 -5.67
CA PHE A 31 13.00 6.00 -5.52
C PHE A 31 12.05 5.59 -6.66
N ILE A 32 12.54 5.44 -7.88
CA ILE A 32 11.70 5.08 -9.04
C ILE A 32 11.15 3.66 -8.83
N SER A 33 12.05 2.73 -8.50
CA SER A 33 11.71 1.35 -8.20
C SER A 33 10.76 1.23 -7.00
N ALA A 34 11.00 2.02 -5.95
CA ALA A 34 10.14 2.07 -4.77
C ALA A 34 8.73 2.59 -5.07
N SER A 35 8.61 3.63 -5.92
CA SER A 35 7.31 4.18 -6.30
C SER A 35 6.49 3.23 -7.18
N ILE A 36 7.13 2.49 -8.09
CA ILE A 36 6.46 1.44 -8.86
C ILE A 36 5.92 0.37 -7.91
N MET A 37 6.74 -0.09 -6.96
CA MET A 37 6.32 -1.09 -5.98
C MET A 37 5.20 -0.57 -5.07
N GLY A 38 5.27 0.70 -4.64
CA GLY A 38 4.24 1.35 -3.84
C GLY A 38 2.89 1.45 -4.56
N ILE A 39 2.88 1.76 -5.86
CA ILE A 39 1.66 1.79 -6.68
C ILE A 39 1.07 0.38 -6.82
N VAL A 40 1.90 -0.65 -7.06
CA VAL A 40 1.46 -2.05 -7.15
C VAL A 40 0.80 -2.49 -5.85
N VAL A 41 1.42 -2.20 -4.71
CA VAL A 41 0.87 -2.53 -3.38
C VAL A 41 -0.45 -1.81 -3.14
N ALA A 42 -0.54 -0.51 -3.46
CA ALA A 42 -1.78 0.25 -3.31
C ALA A 42 -2.92 -0.33 -4.17
N PHE A 43 -2.62 -0.80 -5.38
CA PHE A 43 -3.59 -1.46 -6.26
C PHE A 43 -4.08 -2.80 -5.70
N ILE A 44 -3.17 -3.61 -5.16
CA ILE A 44 -3.51 -4.89 -4.51
C ILE A 44 -4.44 -4.66 -3.31
N VAL A 45 -4.14 -3.65 -2.48
CA VAL A 45 -4.99 -3.29 -1.32
C VAL A 45 -6.39 -2.87 -1.78
N PHE A 46 -6.49 -2.13 -2.88
CA PHE A 46 -7.78 -1.70 -3.44
C PHE A 46 -8.62 -2.89 -3.95
N ILE A 47 -7.99 -3.84 -4.65
CA ILE A 47 -8.64 -5.07 -5.11
C ILE A 47 -9.11 -5.90 -3.91
N LEU A 48 -8.24 -6.09 -2.91
CA LEU A 48 -8.58 -6.81 -1.69
C LEU A 48 -9.77 -6.18 -0.97
N THR A 49 -9.82 -4.84 -0.85
CA THR A 49 -10.96 -4.16 -0.23
C THR A 49 -12.27 -4.33 -1.00
N SER A 50 -12.22 -4.50 -2.32
CA SER A 50 -13.40 -4.85 -3.13
C SER A 50 -13.88 -6.29 -2.92
N MET A 51 -13.01 -7.19 -2.47
CA MET A 51 -13.38 -8.60 -2.18
C MET A 51 -14.00 -8.77 -0.79
N PHE A 52 -13.73 -7.86 0.15
CA PHE A 52 -14.33 -7.92 1.48
C PHE A 52 -15.78 -7.42 1.45
N PRO A 53 -16.74 -8.15 2.07
CA PRO A 53 -18.11 -7.69 2.15
C PRO A 53 -18.18 -6.40 3.00
N LYS A 54 -18.69 -5.32 2.41
CA LYS A 54 -18.96 -4.06 3.10
C LYS A 54 -20.00 -4.34 4.20
N LYS A 55 -19.57 -4.37 5.47
CA LYS A 55 -20.52 -4.40 6.59
C LYS A 55 -21.44 -3.19 6.45
N ALA A 56 -22.72 -3.49 6.25
CA ALA A 56 -23.77 -2.51 6.21
C ALA A 56 -23.79 -1.75 7.54
N ASP A 57 -23.93 -0.44 7.40
CA ASP A 57 -24.14 0.57 8.42
C ASP A 57 -24.89 0.02 9.65
N ALA A 58 -24.17 -0.17 10.77
CA ALA A 58 -24.83 -0.28 12.06
C ALA A 58 -25.30 1.13 12.43
N LYS A 59 -26.51 1.47 11.96
CA LYS A 59 -27.25 2.64 12.45
C LYS A 59 -27.45 2.44 13.95
N VAL A 60 -26.77 3.26 14.76
CA VAL A 60 -27.08 3.49 16.17
C VAL A 60 -27.72 4.86 16.27
#